data_AF-A3KA30-F1
#
_entry.id   AF-A3KA30-F1
#
_cell.length_a   1.000
_cell.length_b   1.000
_cell.length_c   1.000
_cell.angle_alpha   90.00
_cell.angle_beta   90.00
_cell.angle_gamma   90.00
#
_symmetry.space_group_name_H-M   'P 1'
#
loop_
_entity.id
_entity.type
_entity.pdbx_description
1 polymer ?
#
loop_
_entity_poly.entity_id
_entity_poly.type
_entity_poly.pdbx_seq_one_letter_code
_entity_poly.pdbx_strand_id
1 'polypeptide(L)' 'MTNRLALILGGIIAILIVWDLTLFNGANLLFLGKKLYWLIDYVAFWR' A
#
# COMPACT_ATOMS: atom_id res chain seq x y z
N MET A 1 -10.50 9.82 9.12
CA MET A 1 -9.11 9.37 9.33
C MET A 1 -8.23 10.63 9.44
N THR A 2 -7.26 10.73 10.35
CA THR A 2 -6.39 11.94 10.40
C THR A 2 -5.37 11.94 9.25
N ASN A 3 -5.16 13.09 8.61
CA ASN A 3 -4.21 13.25 7.48
C ASN A 3 -2.81 12.70 7.77
N ARG A 4 -2.39 12.71 9.04
CA ARG A 4 -1.09 12.20 9.50
C ARG A 4 -0.98 10.67 9.33
N LEU A 5 -2.04 9.92 9.62
CA LEU A 5 -2.07 8.46 9.42
C LEU A 5 -2.05 8.08 7.94
N ALA A 6 -2.77 8.84 7.11
CA ALA A 6 -2.78 8.62 5.65
C ALA A 6 -1.38 8.78 5.04
N LEU A 7 -0.63 9.81 5.46
CA LEU A 7 0.76 10.03 5.02
C LEU A 7 1.70 8.89 5.44
N ILE A 8 1.58 8.43 6.70
CA ILE A 8 2.41 7.34 7.21
C ILE A 8 2.13 6.04 6.45
N LEU A 9 0.84 5.68 6.29
CA LEU A 9 0.45 4.47 5.57
C LEU A 9 0.86 4.52 4.09
N GLY A 10 0.63 5.65 3.42
CA GLY A 10 1.07 5.83 2.03
C GLY A 10 2.59 5.72 1.87
N GLY A 11 3.35 6.30 2.80
CA GLY A 11 4.82 6.20 2.81
C GLY A 11 5.32 4.77 2.99
N ILE A 12 4.74 4.01 3.92
CA ILE A 12 5.09 2.59 4.15
C ILE A 12 4.80 1.76 2.90
N ILE A 13 3.63 1.95 2.27
CA ILE A 13 3.26 1.21 1.05
C ILE A 13 4.23 1.51 -0.08
N ALA A 14 4.61 2.78 -0.28
CA ALA A 14 5.56 3.17 -1.31
C ALA A 14 6.93 2.50 -1.10
N ILE A 15 7.45 2.50 0.13
CA ILE A 15 8.74 1.85 0.46
C ILE A 15 8.67 0.35 0.17
N LEU A 16 7.59 -0.32 0.58
CA LEU A 16 7.43 -1.76 0.36
C LEU A 16 7.33 -2.12 -1.13
N ILE A 17 6.68 -1.28 -1.95
CA ILE A 17 6.63 -1.46 -3.40
C ILE A 17 8.03 -1.36 -4.01
N VAL A 18 8.81 -0.34 -3.64
CA VAL A 18 10.20 -0.18 -4.11
C VAL A 18 11.07 -1.35 -3.68
N TRP A 19 10.88 -1.83 -2.45
CA TRP A 19 11.59 -2.99 -1.93
C TRP A 19 11.24 -4.27 -2.72
N ASP A 20 9.96 -4.46 -3.05
CA ASP A 20 9.52 -5.63 -3.81
C ASP A 20 10.07 -5.63 -5.24
N LEU A 21 10.10 -4.46 -5.88
CA LEU A 21 10.67 -4.29 -7.21
C LEU A 21 12.18 -4.58 -7.24
N THR A 22 12.91 -4.20 -6.19
CA THR A 22 14.37 -4.35 -6.13
C THR A 22 14.83 -5.75 -5.71
N LEU A 23 14.17 -6.39 -4.73
CA LEU A 23 14.59 -7.69 -4.22
C LEU A 23 13.85 -8.88 -4.82
N PHE A 24 12.59 -8.70 -5.20
CA PHE A 24 11.71 -9.79 -5.62
C PHE A 24 11.22 -9.62 -7.06
N ASN A 25 11.78 -8.65 -7.79
CA ASN A 25 11.45 -8.35 -9.18
C ASN A 25 9.94 -8.12 -9.43
N GLY A 26 9.23 -7.63 -8.41
CA GLY A 26 7.78 -7.41 -8.48
C GLY A 26 6.92 -8.67 -8.39
N ALA A 27 7.47 -9.81 -7.99
CA ALA A 27 6.71 -11.07 -7.90
C ALA A 27 5.55 -10.99 -6.89
N ASN A 28 5.69 -10.23 -5.81
CA ASN A 28 4.65 -10.14 -4.78
C ASN A 28 3.62 -9.03 -5.09
N LEU A 29 3.97 -8.05 -5.94
CA LEU A 29 3.09 -6.95 -6.35
C LEU A 29 1.75 -7.42 -6.94
N LEU A 30 1.74 -8.52 -7.72
CA LEU A 30 0.51 -9.11 -8.26
C LEU A 30 -0.46 -9.58 -7.15
N PHE A 31 0.09 -10.17 -6.08
CA PHE A 31 -0.70 -10.59 -4.92
C PHE A 31 -1.08 -9.41 -4.02
N LEU A 32 -0.20 -8.41 -3.94
CA LEU A 32 -0.42 -7.19 -3.17
C LEU A 32 -1.57 -6.35 -3.74
N GLY A 33 -1.71 -6.28 -5.06
CA GLY A 33 -2.75 -5.49 -5.73
C GLY A 33 -4.17 -5.81 -5.25
N LYS A 34 -4.49 -7.10 -5.07
CA LYS A 34 -5.80 -7.52 -4.54
C LYS A 34 -6.05 -7.01 -3.11
N LYS A 35 -5.01 -7.03 -2.26
CA LYS A 35 -5.11 -6.54 -0.88
C LYS A 35 -5.15 -5.01 -0.81
N LEU A 36 -4.41 -4.33 -1.70
CA LEU A 36 -4.42 -2.87 -1.80
C LEU A 36 -5.80 -2.35 -2.22
N TYR A 37 -6.51 -3.06 -3.11
CA TYR A 37 -7.88 -2.70 -3.47
C TYR A 37 -8.79 -2.64 -2.23
N TRP A 38 -8.72 -3.69 -1.39
CA TRP A 38 -9.45 -3.74 -0.11
C TRP A 38 -9.01 -2.63 0.86
N LEU A 39 -7.72 -2.31 0.90
CA LEU A 39 -7.19 -1.25 1.74
C LEU A 39 -7.68 0.13 1.29
N ILE A 40 -7.76 0.39 -0.01
CA ILE A 40 -8.29 1.65 -0.56
C ILE A 40 -9.76 1.81 -0.17
N ASP A 41 -10.55 0.75 -0.31
CA ASP A 41 -11.98 0.77 0.03
C ASP A 41 -12.20 1.00 1.53
N TYR A 42 -11.37 0.36 2.37
CA TYR A 42 -11.35 0.61 3.81
C TYR A 42 -10.95 2.07 4.11
N VAL A 43 -9.84 2.57 3.57
CA VAL A 43 -9.39 3.96 3.79
C VAL A 43 -10.44 4.98 3.31
N ALA A 44 -11.13 4.70 2.19
CA ALA A 44 -12.20 5.53 1.68
C ALA A 44 -13.44 5.54 2.60
N PHE A 45 -13.75 4.41 3.23
CA PHE A 45 -14.80 4.33 4.27
C PHE A 45 -14.46 5.21 5.49
N TRP A 46 -13.19 5.32 5.87
CA TRP A 46 -12.75 6.16 7.00
C TRP A 46 -12.60 7.63 6.67
N ARG A 47 -12.93 8.09 5.45
CA ARG A 47 -12.92 9.51 5.11
C ARG A 47 -13.82 10.30 6.06
#